data_AF-A0A936BSP9-F1
#
_entry.id   AF-A0A936BSP9-F1
#
_cell.length_a   1.000
_cell.length_b   1.000
_cell.length_c   1.000
_cell.angle_alpha   90.00
_cell.angle_beta   90.00
_cell.angle_gamma   90.00
#
_symmetry.space_group_name_H-M   'P 1'
#
loop_
_entity.id
_entity.type
_entity.pdbx_description
1 polymer ?
#
loop_
_entity_poly.entity_id
_entity_poly.type
_entity_poly.pdbx_seq_one_letter_code
_entity_poly.pdbx_strand_id
1 'polypeptide(L)'
;MRLVFVTSRDFLDSCRSTGPRLAENPDFAALLTRLGPQGNGLSYVSPRFFTRLRQLPELNTQGDAALQRALALGVRNLPTTTQPLIALRTNLPDGVLFRSVWNASLKQDLAMIAVYNPVTVGALAAMAIPAFEKVRATSAEKAIQNNLRQLSSAAEQHYLETGRSSATYDDLVGDDRYIRVLKPVAGENYRSIIFKQGYPVRVRLPDGRTFEQKP
;
A
#
# COMPACT_ATOMS: atom_id res chain seq x y z
N MET A 1 0.14 8.13 17.06
CA MET A 1 0.45 7.98 15.63
C MET A 1 -0.82 7.53 14.90
N ARG A 2 -1.31 8.26 13.88
CA ARG A 2 -2.53 7.91 13.13
C ARG A 2 -2.13 7.29 11.80
N LEU A 3 -2.51 6.03 11.58
CA LEU A 3 -2.19 5.29 10.37
C LEU A 3 -3.43 5.26 9.46
N VAL A 4 -3.26 5.63 8.19
CA VAL A 4 -4.36 5.81 7.24
C VAL A 4 -4.03 5.04 5.96
N PHE A 5 -4.93 4.13 5.56
CA PHE A 5 -4.87 3.42 4.29
C PHE A 5 -5.91 4.00 3.33
N VAL A 6 -5.45 4.40 2.15
CA VAL A 6 -6.28 4.97 1.07
C VAL A 6 -5.75 4.51 -0.29
N THR A 7 -6.62 4.49 -1.29
CA THR A 7 -6.27 4.09 -2.66
C THR A 7 -5.50 5.17 -3.42
N SER A 8 -5.71 6.45 -3.09
CA SER A 8 -4.94 7.57 -3.65
C SER A 8 -4.89 8.76 -2.71
N ARG A 9 -3.95 9.68 -2.98
CA ARG A 9 -3.80 10.92 -2.22
C ARG A 9 -4.99 11.86 -2.44
N ASP A 10 -5.43 12.03 -3.68
CA ASP A 10 -6.57 12.87 -4.03
C ASP A 10 -7.86 12.40 -3.36
N PHE A 11 -8.06 11.08 -3.27
CA PHE A 11 -9.19 10.51 -2.56
C PHE A 11 -9.14 10.83 -1.07
N LEU A 12 -7.96 10.74 -0.43
CA LEU A 12 -7.78 11.14 0.96
C LEU A 12 -8.08 12.62 1.17
N ASP A 13 -7.58 13.49 0.29
CA ASP A 13 -7.80 14.93 0.42
C ASP A 13 -9.28 15.29 0.19
N SER A 14 -9.96 14.60 -0.74
CA SER A 14 -11.42 14.67 -0.90
C SER A 14 -12.17 14.21 0.36
N CYS A 15 -11.79 13.08 0.97
CA CYS A 15 -12.38 12.63 2.24
C CYS A 15 -12.14 13.61 3.40
N ARG A 16 -11.04 14.38 3.35
CA ARG A 16 -10.68 15.36 4.39
C ARG A 16 -11.32 16.73 4.19
N SER A 17 -11.71 17.06 2.95
CA SER A 17 -12.44 18.29 2.59
C SER A 17 -13.75 18.47 3.36
N THR A 18 -14.36 19.65 3.23
CA THR A 18 -15.67 20.00 3.82
C THR A 18 -16.80 19.26 3.11
N GLY A 19 -17.05 18.04 3.55
CA GLY A 19 -18.21 17.24 3.19
C GLY A 19 -18.80 16.53 4.41
N PRO A 20 -20.00 15.95 4.29
CA PRO A 20 -20.69 15.33 5.41
C PRO A 20 -19.84 14.23 6.04
N ARG A 21 -19.65 14.32 7.35
CA ARG A 21 -18.83 13.37 8.11
C ARG A 21 -19.62 12.11 8.42
N LEU A 22 -18.92 11.00 8.68
CA LEU A 22 -19.59 9.75 9.08
C LEU A 22 -20.47 9.93 10.33
N ALA A 23 -20.04 10.79 11.26
CA ALA A 23 -20.80 11.12 12.46
C ALA A 23 -22.11 11.87 12.18
N GLU A 24 -22.21 12.55 11.03
CA GLU A 24 -23.40 13.29 10.60
C GLU A 24 -24.37 12.41 9.79
N ASN A 25 -24.00 11.15 9.53
CA ASN A 25 -24.85 10.22 8.80
C ASN A 25 -25.92 9.62 9.76
N PRO A 26 -27.23 9.84 9.49
CA PRO A 26 -28.30 9.39 10.37
C PRO A 26 -28.40 7.85 10.45
N ASP A 27 -28.11 7.13 9.36
CA ASP A 27 -28.08 5.67 9.34
C ASP A 27 -26.94 5.15 10.23
N PHE A 28 -25.78 5.80 10.19
CA PHE A 28 -24.66 5.46 11.06
C PHE A 28 -25.01 5.66 12.54
N ALA A 29 -25.60 6.80 12.89
CA ALA A 29 -26.00 7.09 14.27
C ALA A 29 -27.08 6.11 14.78
N ALA A 30 -28.08 5.80 13.95
CA ALA A 30 -29.15 4.86 14.29
C ALA A 30 -28.60 3.44 14.50
N LEU A 31 -27.71 2.97 13.62
CA LEU A 31 -27.11 1.64 13.75
C LEU A 31 -26.13 1.54 14.92
N LEU A 32 -25.35 2.59 15.20
CA LEU A 32 -24.45 2.62 16.34
C LEU A 32 -25.22 2.56 17.67
N THR A 33 -26.36 3.25 17.77
CA THR A 33 -27.22 3.20 18.96
C THR A 33 -27.69 1.78 19.28
N ARG A 34 -27.93 0.95 18.24
CA ARG A 34 -28.32 -0.46 18.41
C ARG A 34 -27.20 -1.35 18.94
N LEU A 35 -25.93 -0.98 18.74
CA LEU A 35 -24.77 -1.77 19.20
C LEU A 35 -24.39 -1.49 20.65
N GLY A 36 -24.91 -0.41 21.23
CA GLY A 36 -24.66 0.01 22.60
C GLY A 36 -23.49 1.00 22.73
N PRO A 37 -23.34 1.62 23.92
CA PRO A 37 -22.48 2.79 24.11
C PRO A 37 -21.00 2.46 24.33
N GLN A 38 -20.64 1.19 24.56
CA GLN A 38 -19.29 0.80 24.98
C GLN A 38 -18.66 -0.21 24.02
N GLY A 39 -17.48 0.15 23.51
CA GLY A 39 -16.58 -0.71 22.76
C GLY A 39 -15.24 -0.01 22.52
N ASN A 40 -14.20 -0.80 22.28
CA ASN A 40 -12.83 -0.33 22.07
C ASN A 40 -12.35 -0.50 20.61
N GLY A 41 -13.22 -1.01 19.73
CA GLY A 41 -12.99 -1.02 18.28
C GLY A 41 -14.30 -0.88 17.52
N LEU A 42 -14.29 -0.05 16.48
CA LEU A 42 -15.42 0.18 15.59
C LEU A 42 -15.01 -0.12 14.15
N SER A 43 -15.79 -0.95 13.48
CA SER A 43 -15.66 -1.21 12.04
C SER A 43 -16.92 -0.73 11.34
N TYR A 44 -16.73 0.02 10.24
CA TYR A 44 -17.81 0.50 9.38
C TYR A 44 -17.47 0.20 7.92
N VAL A 45 -18.41 -0.43 7.19
CA VAL A 45 -18.28 -0.72 5.77
C VAL A 45 -19.51 -0.21 5.03
N SER A 46 -19.32 0.71 4.09
CA SER A 46 -20.43 1.24 3.28
C SER A 46 -20.95 0.20 2.26
N PRO A 47 -22.24 0.25 1.87
CA PRO A 47 -22.77 -0.63 0.81
C PRO A 47 -22.01 -0.49 -0.51
N ARG A 48 -21.54 0.73 -0.83
CA ARG A 48 -20.77 1.03 -2.05
C ARG A 48 -19.50 0.18 -2.16
N PHE A 49 -18.90 -0.20 -1.04
CA PHE A 49 -17.70 -1.04 -1.03
C PHE A 49 -17.99 -2.40 -1.68
N PHE A 50 -19.07 -3.08 -1.28
CA PHE A 50 -19.45 -4.36 -1.87
C PHE A 50 -19.82 -4.21 -3.34
N THR A 51 -20.57 -3.17 -3.70
CA THR A 51 -20.87 -2.87 -5.12
C THR A 51 -19.60 -2.73 -5.95
N ARG A 52 -18.57 -2.06 -5.43
CA ARG A 52 -17.27 -1.93 -6.11
C ARG A 52 -16.51 -3.25 -6.16
N LEU A 53 -16.50 -4.05 -5.10
CA LEU A 53 -15.85 -5.36 -5.11
C LEU A 53 -16.44 -6.29 -6.17
N ARG A 54 -17.76 -6.24 -6.41
CA ARG A 54 -18.40 -7.06 -7.47
C ARG A 54 -17.94 -6.67 -8.88
N GLN A 55 -17.40 -5.47 -9.08
CA GLN A 55 -16.86 -5.00 -10.36
C GLN A 55 -15.42 -5.47 -10.59
N LEU A 56 -14.73 -6.00 -9.58
CA LEU A 56 -13.31 -6.40 -9.71
C LEU A 56 -13.03 -7.44 -10.81
N PRO A 57 -13.86 -8.49 -11.02
CA PRO A 57 -13.63 -9.44 -12.10
C PRO A 57 -13.64 -8.76 -13.48
N GLU A 58 -14.56 -7.80 -13.69
CA GLU A 58 -14.68 -7.05 -14.95
C GLU A 58 -13.51 -6.10 -15.17
N LEU A 59 -12.95 -5.54 -14.09
CA LEU A 59 -11.79 -4.65 -14.15
C LEU A 59 -10.47 -5.40 -14.35
N ASN A 60 -10.45 -6.71 -14.07
CA ASN A 60 -9.25 -7.53 -14.13
C ASN A 60 -9.26 -8.46 -15.36
N THR A 61 -9.58 -7.98 -16.57
CA THR A 61 -9.68 -8.84 -17.77
C THR A 61 -8.37 -9.53 -18.18
N GLN A 62 -7.23 -9.12 -17.63
CA GLN A 62 -5.90 -9.66 -17.94
C GLN A 62 -5.41 -10.69 -16.92
N GLY A 63 -6.16 -10.97 -15.86
CA GLY A 63 -5.79 -11.97 -14.85
C GLY A 63 -5.93 -13.40 -15.38
N ASP A 64 -5.01 -14.29 -14.98
CA ASP A 64 -5.05 -15.72 -15.32
C ASP A 64 -6.37 -16.40 -14.88
N ALA A 65 -6.77 -17.45 -15.60
CA ALA A 65 -8.05 -18.15 -15.44
C ALA A 65 -8.28 -18.66 -14.00
N ALA A 66 -7.22 -19.04 -13.28
CA ALA A 66 -7.31 -19.42 -11.87
C ALA A 66 -7.73 -18.25 -10.97
N LEU A 67 -7.13 -17.07 -11.19
CA LEU A 67 -7.47 -15.86 -10.45
C LEU A 67 -8.90 -15.40 -10.78
N GLN A 68 -9.32 -15.48 -12.05
CA GLN A 68 -10.70 -15.17 -12.45
C GLN A 68 -11.72 -16.06 -11.73
N ARG A 69 -11.45 -17.37 -11.66
CA ARG A 69 -12.34 -18.31 -10.94
C ARG A 69 -12.39 -17.99 -9.46
N ALA A 70 -11.25 -17.73 -8.83
CA ALA A 70 -11.20 -17.35 -7.42
C ALA A 70 -11.98 -16.05 -7.15
N LEU A 71 -11.83 -15.03 -7.99
CA LEU A 71 -12.56 -13.77 -7.89
C LEU A 71 -14.06 -13.97 -8.11
N ALA A 72 -14.47 -14.77 -9.09
CA ALA A 72 -15.87 -15.07 -9.35
C ALA A 72 -16.53 -15.82 -8.19
N LEU A 73 -15.83 -16.78 -7.58
CA LEU A 73 -16.29 -17.48 -6.37
C LEU A 73 -16.37 -16.53 -5.16
N GLY A 74 -15.38 -15.64 -5.00
CA GLY A 74 -15.38 -14.63 -3.95
C GLY A 74 -16.58 -13.68 -4.08
N VAL A 75 -16.83 -13.14 -5.27
CA VAL A 75 -17.93 -12.21 -5.55
C VAL A 75 -19.30 -12.83 -5.31
N ARG A 76 -19.51 -14.12 -5.62
CA ARG A 76 -20.78 -14.81 -5.36
C ARG A 76 -21.11 -14.93 -3.88
N ASN A 77 -20.09 -14.99 -3.03
CA ASN A 77 -20.25 -15.05 -1.58
C ASN A 77 -20.24 -13.66 -0.94
N LEU A 78 -20.07 -12.58 -1.73
CA LEU A 78 -20.13 -11.24 -1.19
C LEU A 78 -21.54 -10.92 -0.74
N PRO A 79 -21.68 -10.28 0.43
CA PRO A 79 -22.98 -9.89 0.92
C PRO A 79 -23.70 -8.90 0.00
N THR A 80 -25.02 -9.06 -0.07
CA THR A 80 -25.90 -8.08 -0.73
C THR A 80 -26.60 -7.29 0.35
N THR A 81 -26.06 -6.10 0.63
CA THR A 81 -26.59 -5.21 1.66
C THR A 81 -27.04 -3.89 1.06
N THR A 82 -28.20 -3.42 1.49
CA THR A 82 -28.71 -2.07 1.23
C THR A 82 -28.35 -1.10 2.37
N GLN A 83 -27.92 -1.63 3.51
CA GLN A 83 -27.54 -0.86 4.70
C GLN A 83 -26.04 -1.00 5.00
N PRO A 84 -25.40 0.01 5.62
CA PRO A 84 -24.01 -0.08 6.00
C PRO A 84 -23.77 -1.09 7.11
N LEU A 85 -22.56 -1.66 7.13
CA LEU A 85 -22.19 -2.69 8.10
C LEU A 85 -21.43 -2.04 9.22
N ILE A 86 -21.87 -2.32 10.44
CA ILE A 86 -21.23 -1.79 11.62
C ILE A 86 -21.01 -2.92 12.61
N ALA A 87 -19.79 -2.97 13.14
CA ALA A 87 -19.41 -3.91 14.17
C ALA A 87 -18.68 -3.19 15.29
N LEU A 88 -19.08 -3.48 16.52
CA LEU A 88 -18.47 -2.98 17.75
C LEU A 88 -17.75 -4.13 18.43
N ARG A 89 -16.45 -3.96 18.63
CA ARG A 89 -15.59 -4.85 19.41
C ARG A 89 -15.45 -4.30 20.82
N THR A 90 -15.58 -5.17 21.81
CA THR A 90 -15.30 -4.87 23.22
C THR A 90 -14.39 -5.97 23.77
N ASN A 91 -13.23 -5.61 24.32
CA ASN A 91 -12.42 -6.59 25.07
C ASN A 91 -13.00 -6.70 26.49
N LEU A 92 -13.29 -7.92 26.89
CA LEU A 92 -13.73 -8.29 28.22
C LEU A 92 -12.57 -9.01 28.94
N PRO A 93 -12.58 -9.13 30.27
CA PRO A 93 -11.54 -9.85 31.01
C PRO A 93 -11.38 -11.32 30.57
N ASP A 94 -12.46 -11.93 30.09
CA ASP A 94 -12.59 -13.33 29.69
C ASP A 94 -12.66 -13.55 28.16
N GLY A 95 -12.56 -12.48 27.35
CA GLY A 95 -12.60 -12.64 25.90
C GLY A 95 -12.86 -11.36 25.12
N VAL A 96 -13.39 -11.52 23.91
CA VAL A 96 -13.73 -10.40 23.01
C VAL A 96 -15.17 -10.54 22.56
N LEU A 97 -15.99 -9.55 22.91
CA LEU A 97 -17.36 -9.44 22.46
C LEU A 97 -17.42 -8.67 21.14
N PHE A 98 -18.04 -9.30 20.14
CA PHE A 98 -18.39 -8.65 18.87
C PHE A 98 -19.90 -8.49 18.80
N ARG A 99 -20.35 -7.25 18.60
CA ARG A 99 -21.76 -6.91 18.33
C ARG A 99 -21.86 -6.33 16.93
N SER A 100 -22.79 -6.83 16.13
CA SER A 100 -23.02 -6.38 14.76
C SER A 100 -24.51 -6.29 14.49
N VAL A 101 -24.92 -5.38 13.61
CA VAL A 101 -26.30 -5.26 13.10
C VAL A 101 -26.58 -6.19 11.92
N TRP A 102 -25.60 -7.03 11.56
CA TRP A 102 -25.69 -7.97 10.46
C TRP A 102 -26.73 -9.07 10.71
N ASN A 103 -27.51 -9.38 9.69
CA ASN A 103 -28.57 -10.40 9.74
C ASN A 103 -28.08 -11.81 9.37
N ALA A 104 -26.81 -11.97 9.00
CA ALA A 104 -26.20 -13.30 8.79
C ALA A 104 -25.39 -13.76 10.00
N SER A 105 -25.17 -15.07 10.11
CA SER A 105 -24.42 -15.65 11.22
C SER A 105 -22.95 -15.21 11.17
N LEU A 106 -22.51 -14.48 12.19
CA LEU A 106 -21.10 -14.15 12.38
C LEU A 106 -20.21 -15.38 12.59
N LYS A 107 -20.74 -16.60 12.78
CA LYS A 107 -19.91 -17.80 12.97
C LYS A 107 -19.12 -18.18 11.72
N GLN A 108 -19.66 -17.90 10.53
CA GLN A 108 -18.95 -18.10 9.25
C GLN A 108 -18.11 -16.86 8.88
N ASP A 109 -18.55 -15.67 9.31
CA ASP A 109 -17.89 -14.38 9.03
C ASP A 109 -16.84 -13.96 10.08
N LEU A 110 -16.72 -14.62 11.25
CA LEU A 110 -15.76 -14.24 12.29
C LEU A 110 -14.31 -14.41 11.80
N ALA A 111 -14.06 -15.48 11.04
CA ALA A 111 -12.80 -15.68 10.35
C ALA A 111 -12.54 -14.58 9.30
N MET A 112 -13.61 -14.10 8.64
CA MET A 112 -13.51 -13.03 7.65
C MET A 112 -13.25 -11.66 8.30
N ILE A 113 -13.92 -11.32 9.41
CA ILE A 113 -13.81 -10.00 10.09
C ILE A 113 -12.56 -9.91 10.98
N ALA A 114 -12.15 -11.01 11.63
CA ALA A 114 -10.90 -11.05 12.41
C ALA A 114 -9.67 -10.94 11.50
N VAL A 115 -9.77 -11.41 10.25
CA VAL A 115 -8.71 -11.28 9.23
C VAL A 115 -8.83 -9.95 8.46
N TYR A 116 -10.04 -9.44 8.19
CA TYR A 116 -10.30 -8.17 7.49
C TYR A 116 -10.24 -6.94 8.44
N ASN A 117 -9.08 -6.67 9.04
CA ASN A 117 -8.75 -5.28 9.30
C ASN A 117 -8.55 -4.60 7.92
N PRO A 118 -9.07 -3.38 7.64
CA PRO A 118 -8.73 -2.63 6.42
C PRO A 118 -7.24 -2.67 6.05
N VAL A 119 -6.37 -2.74 7.06
CA VAL A 119 -4.93 -2.99 6.93
C VAL A 119 -4.62 -4.32 6.23
N THR A 120 -5.21 -5.43 6.67
CA THR A 120 -4.97 -6.77 6.13
C THR A 120 -5.58 -6.96 4.74
N VAL A 121 -6.75 -6.37 4.48
CA VAL A 121 -7.40 -6.40 3.16
C VAL A 121 -6.60 -5.59 2.16
N GLY A 122 -6.14 -4.40 2.55
CA GLY A 122 -5.25 -3.58 1.72
C GLY A 122 -3.93 -4.30 1.44
N ALA A 123 -3.36 -4.99 2.42
CA ALA A 123 -2.13 -5.76 2.26
C ALA A 123 -2.32 -7.01 1.36
N LEU A 124 -3.39 -7.79 1.57
CA LEU A 124 -3.69 -8.98 0.75
C LEU A 124 -4.09 -8.59 -0.68
N ALA A 125 -4.89 -7.53 -0.86
CA ALA A 125 -5.24 -7.01 -2.19
C ALA A 125 -4.01 -6.44 -2.91
N ALA A 126 -3.05 -5.85 -2.20
CA ALA A 126 -1.79 -5.39 -2.80
C ALA A 126 -0.94 -6.55 -3.34
N MET A 127 -0.97 -7.73 -2.69
CA MET A 127 -0.23 -8.92 -3.12
C MET A 127 -0.96 -9.76 -4.19
N ALA A 128 -2.29 -9.76 -4.20
CA ALA A 128 -3.10 -10.62 -5.07
C ALA A 128 -3.55 -9.97 -6.39
N ILE A 129 -3.38 -8.66 -6.55
CA ILE A 129 -3.84 -7.92 -7.73
C ILE A 129 -2.61 -7.57 -8.59
N PRO A 130 -2.49 -8.14 -9.81
CA PRO A 130 -1.36 -7.89 -10.72
C PRO A 130 -1.12 -6.41 -11.03
N ALA A 131 -2.19 -5.59 -11.03
CA ALA A 131 -2.07 -4.14 -11.23
C ALA A 131 -1.32 -3.43 -10.08
N PHE A 132 -1.45 -3.89 -8.83
CA PHE A 132 -0.73 -3.32 -7.68
C PHE A 132 0.73 -3.78 -7.63
N GLU A 133 1.01 -5.05 -7.97
CA GLU A 133 2.39 -5.53 -8.17
C GLU A 133 3.09 -4.75 -9.29
N LYS A 134 2.40 -4.47 -10.40
CA LYS A 134 2.93 -3.61 -11.47
C LYS A 134 3.23 -2.19 -10.98
N VAL A 135 2.34 -1.57 -10.20
CA VAL A 135 2.59 -0.24 -9.61
C VAL A 135 3.77 -0.27 -8.64
N ARG A 136 3.92 -1.31 -7.83
CA ARG A 136 5.05 -1.48 -6.92
C ARG A 136 6.36 -1.66 -7.69
N ALA A 137 6.37 -2.51 -8.71
CA ALA A 137 7.52 -2.71 -9.58
C ALA A 137 7.91 -1.40 -10.28
N THR A 138 6.97 -0.70 -10.91
CA THR A 138 7.23 0.61 -11.54
C THR A 138 7.70 1.66 -10.54
N SER A 139 7.16 1.66 -9.31
CA SER A 139 7.60 2.59 -8.26
C SER A 139 9.02 2.28 -7.78
N ALA A 140 9.37 1.01 -7.63
CA ALA A 140 10.73 0.57 -7.32
C ALA A 140 11.69 0.96 -8.45
N GLU A 141 11.35 0.70 -9.70
CA GLU A 141 12.14 1.08 -10.88
C GLU A 141 12.42 2.59 -10.93
N LYS A 142 11.41 3.43 -10.69
CA LYS A 142 11.57 4.89 -10.62
C LYS A 142 12.47 5.31 -9.46
N ALA A 143 12.34 4.67 -8.31
CA ALA A 143 13.20 4.95 -7.16
C ALA A 143 14.66 4.55 -7.43
N ILE A 144 14.91 3.42 -8.10
CA ILE A 144 16.25 2.99 -8.53
C ILE A 144 16.87 4.01 -9.48
N GLN A 145 16.12 4.44 -10.50
CA GLN A 145 16.58 5.45 -11.44
C GLN A 145 16.88 6.79 -10.73
N ASN A 146 16.05 7.19 -9.78
CA ASN A 146 16.29 8.40 -9.00
C ASN A 146 17.53 8.28 -8.09
N ASN A 147 17.80 7.11 -7.53
CA ASN A 147 19.02 6.85 -6.75
C ASN A 147 20.27 6.92 -7.64
N LEU A 148 20.23 6.32 -8.84
CA LEU A 148 21.33 6.40 -9.80
C LEU A 148 21.59 7.84 -10.24
N ARG A 149 20.54 8.63 -10.47
CA ARG A 149 20.64 10.06 -10.80
C ARG A 149 21.33 10.85 -9.68
N GLN A 150 20.91 10.64 -8.42
CA GLN A 150 21.56 11.29 -7.28
C GLN A 150 23.03 10.92 -7.18
N LEU A 151 23.37 9.64 -7.36
CA LEU A 151 24.75 9.17 -7.35
C LEU A 151 25.59 9.76 -8.50
N SER A 152 25.03 9.88 -9.71
CA SER A 152 25.71 10.52 -10.84
C SER A 152 26.04 11.98 -10.53
N SER A 153 25.05 12.75 -10.06
CA SER A 153 25.25 14.16 -9.72
C SER A 153 26.25 14.35 -8.57
N ALA A 154 26.21 13.47 -7.55
CA ALA A 154 27.20 13.47 -6.48
C ALA A 154 28.62 13.16 -7.01
N ALA A 155 28.74 12.21 -7.93
CA ALA A 155 30.02 11.85 -8.54
C ALA A 155 30.58 13.01 -9.38
N GLU A 156 29.74 13.66 -10.19
CA GLU A 156 30.12 14.85 -10.97
C GLU A 156 30.62 15.97 -10.07
N GLN A 157 29.92 16.24 -8.96
CA GLN A 157 30.36 17.24 -7.99
C GLN A 157 31.71 16.85 -7.34
N HIS A 158 31.89 15.58 -7.01
CA HIS A 158 33.17 15.08 -6.49
C HIS A 158 34.33 15.28 -7.47
N TYR A 159 34.09 15.09 -8.77
CA TYR A 159 35.10 15.31 -9.81
C TYR A 159 35.50 16.79 -9.89
N LEU A 160 34.53 17.70 -9.79
CA LEU A 160 34.78 19.14 -9.81
C LEU A 160 35.56 19.62 -8.58
N GLU A 161 35.29 19.06 -7.40
CA GLU A 161 35.91 19.50 -6.14
C GLU A 161 37.29 18.88 -5.91
N THR A 162 37.49 17.62 -6.31
CA THR A 162 38.74 16.89 -6.04
C THR A 162 39.69 16.79 -7.23
N GLY A 163 39.20 17.10 -8.43
CA GLY A 163 39.94 16.90 -9.69
C GLY A 163 40.13 15.44 -10.09
N ARG A 164 39.48 14.49 -9.39
CA ARG A 164 39.52 13.06 -9.73
C ARG A 164 38.53 12.74 -10.85
N SER A 165 38.82 11.69 -11.62
CA SER A 165 37.92 11.18 -12.68
C SER A 165 37.15 9.92 -12.28
N SER A 166 37.30 9.47 -11.03
CA SER A 166 36.57 8.33 -10.48
C SER A 166 36.22 8.52 -9.00
N ALA A 167 35.07 7.99 -8.59
CA ALA A 167 34.61 7.99 -7.20
C ALA A 167 34.11 6.59 -6.81
N THR A 168 34.18 6.27 -5.51
CA THR A 168 33.54 5.09 -4.93
C THR A 168 32.26 5.50 -4.19
N TYR A 169 31.41 4.53 -3.84
CA TYR A 169 30.19 4.81 -3.08
C TYR A 169 30.47 5.56 -1.76
N ASP A 170 31.56 5.22 -1.06
CA ASP A 170 31.92 5.83 0.23
C ASP A 170 32.51 7.25 0.11
N ASP A 171 32.89 7.64 -1.11
CA ASP A 171 33.22 9.04 -1.42
C ASP A 171 31.96 9.89 -1.59
N LEU A 172 30.84 9.26 -1.99
CA LEU A 172 29.61 9.94 -2.38
C LEU A 172 28.53 9.92 -1.29
N VAL A 173 28.46 8.86 -0.49
CA VAL A 173 27.39 8.62 0.47
C VAL A 173 27.91 8.46 1.89
N GLY A 174 27.38 9.24 2.82
CA GLY A 174 27.77 9.26 4.23
C GLY A 174 27.28 10.55 4.91
N ASP A 175 27.33 10.61 6.24
CA ASP A 175 26.71 11.71 7.00
C ASP A 175 27.23 13.11 6.57
N ASP A 176 28.52 13.20 6.22
CA ASP A 176 29.20 14.42 5.75
C ASP A 176 29.60 14.36 4.26
N ARG A 177 28.88 13.58 3.44
CA ARG A 177 29.10 13.48 1.99
C ARG A 177 27.97 14.15 1.19
N TYR A 178 28.11 14.16 -0.13
CA TYR A 178 27.11 14.73 -1.06
C TYR A 178 25.70 14.15 -0.86
N ILE A 179 25.62 12.86 -0.52
CA ILE A 179 24.36 12.19 -0.18
C ILE A 179 24.44 11.67 1.25
N ARG A 180 23.61 12.22 2.14
CA ARG A 180 23.62 11.82 3.55
C ARG A 180 23.29 10.33 3.76
N VAL A 181 22.20 9.88 3.14
CA VAL A 181 21.75 8.48 3.21
C VAL A 181 21.10 8.10 1.89
N LEU A 182 21.60 7.05 1.26
CA LEU A 182 20.96 6.40 0.12
C LEU A 182 20.37 5.05 0.58
N LYS A 183 19.09 4.81 0.30
CA LYS A 183 18.40 3.56 0.69
C LYS A 183 18.11 2.71 -0.54
N PRO A 184 18.62 1.45 -0.62
CA PRO A 184 18.20 0.48 -1.61
C PRO A 184 16.70 0.14 -1.46
N VAL A 185 16.01 -0.13 -2.58
CA VAL A 185 14.55 -0.36 -2.58
C VAL A 185 14.16 -1.75 -3.10
N ALA A 186 14.99 -2.38 -3.92
CA ALA A 186 14.78 -3.70 -4.52
C ALA A 186 16.02 -4.61 -4.40
N GLY A 187 16.86 -4.38 -3.39
CA GLY A 187 18.05 -5.21 -3.13
C GLY A 187 19.27 -4.87 -3.99
N GLU A 188 19.30 -3.70 -4.63
CA GLU A 188 20.50 -3.23 -5.32
C GLU A 188 21.68 -3.01 -4.38
N ASN A 189 22.87 -3.32 -4.90
CA ASN A 189 24.14 -3.03 -4.25
C ASN A 189 24.88 -1.93 -5.02
N TYR A 190 24.80 -0.70 -4.51
CA TYR A 190 25.51 0.44 -5.08
C TYR A 190 26.98 0.51 -4.65
N ARG A 191 27.36 -0.19 -3.58
CA ARG A 191 28.74 -0.17 -3.04
C ARG A 191 29.75 -0.86 -3.96
N SER A 192 29.29 -1.76 -4.83
CA SER A 192 30.14 -2.44 -5.82
C SER A 192 30.41 -1.61 -7.08
N ILE A 193 29.84 -0.40 -7.19
CA ILE A 193 29.96 0.44 -8.38
C ILE A 193 31.17 1.36 -8.22
N ILE A 194 32.00 1.42 -9.26
CA ILE A 194 33.03 2.45 -9.43
C ILE A 194 32.48 3.47 -10.41
N PHE A 195 32.28 4.70 -9.95
CA PHE A 195 31.79 5.81 -10.76
C PHE A 195 32.98 6.37 -11.55
N LYS A 196 32.83 6.52 -12.87
CA LYS A 196 33.86 7.08 -13.75
C LYS A 196 33.27 8.21 -14.58
N GLN A 197 33.98 9.32 -14.68
CA GLN A 197 33.55 10.47 -15.46
C GLN A 197 33.34 10.08 -16.94
N GLY A 198 32.20 10.47 -17.52
CA GLY A 198 31.86 10.18 -18.92
C GLY A 198 31.41 8.74 -19.21
N TYR A 199 31.29 7.87 -18.19
CA TYR A 199 30.75 6.52 -18.35
C TYR A 199 29.38 6.39 -17.66
N PRO A 200 28.45 5.60 -18.22
CA PRO A 200 27.15 5.38 -17.61
C PRO A 200 27.28 4.60 -16.30
N VAL A 201 26.54 5.05 -15.29
CA VAL A 201 26.43 4.37 -14.00
C VAL A 201 25.44 3.22 -14.15
N ARG A 202 25.87 2.00 -13.85
CA ARG A 202 25.05 0.79 -14.00
C ARG A 202 24.94 0.03 -12.69
N VAL A 203 23.73 -0.41 -12.37
CA VAL A 203 23.46 -1.32 -11.26
C VAL A 203 22.68 -2.54 -11.77
N ARG A 204 23.07 -3.73 -11.29
CA ARG A 204 22.40 -4.98 -11.59
C ARG A 204 21.68 -5.46 -10.35
N LEU A 205 20.41 -5.80 -10.51
CA LEU A 205 19.59 -6.35 -9.43
C LEU A 205 19.85 -7.85 -9.28
N PRO A 206 19.55 -8.43 -8.10
CA PRO A 206 19.61 -9.88 -7.89
C PRO A 206 18.74 -10.69 -8.87
N ASP A 207 17.67 -10.08 -9.39
CA ASP A 207 16.77 -10.69 -10.38
C ASP A 207 17.31 -10.66 -11.83
N GLY A 208 18.50 -10.08 -12.05
CA GLY A 208 19.16 -10.02 -13.35
C GLY A 208 18.86 -8.76 -14.17
N ARG A 209 17.89 -7.93 -13.78
CA ARG A 209 17.62 -6.65 -14.46
C ARG A 209 18.77 -5.67 -14.24
N THR A 210 19.03 -4.84 -15.24
CA THR A 210 20.07 -3.81 -15.20
C THR A 210 19.46 -2.45 -15.42
N PHE A 211 19.81 -1.49 -14.57
CA PHE A 211 19.43 -0.09 -14.71
C PHE A 211 20.68 0.72 -15.00
N GLU A 212 20.55 1.67 -15.92
CA GLU A 212 21.62 2.57 -16.29
C GLU A 212 21.17 4.02 -16.21
N GLN A 213 22.07 4.87 -15.72
CA GLN A 213 21.98 6.31 -15.78
C GLN A 213 23.13 6.80 -16.67
N LYS A 214 22.77 7.50 -17.74
CA LYS A 214 23.75 8.13 -18.62
C LYS A 214 24.38 9.34 -17.90
N PRO A 215 25.66 9.61 -18.16
CA PRO A 215 26.34 10.78 -17.63
C PRO A 215 25.75 12.08 -18.23
#